data_AF-A0A317ICT8-F1
#
_entry.id   AF-A0A317ICT8-F1
#
_cell.length_a   1.000
_cell.length_b   1.000
_cell.length_c   1.000
_cell.angle_alpha   90.00
_cell.angle_beta   90.00
_cell.angle_gamma   90.00
#
_symmetry.space_group_name_H-M   'P 1'
#
loop_
_entity.id
_entity.type
_entity.pdbx_description
1 polymer ?
#
loop_
_entity_poly.entity_id
_entity_poly.type
_entity_poly.pdbx_seq_one_letter_code
_entity_poly.pdbx_strand_id
1 'polypeptide(L)' 'MLKITLTKGLIGKTETQRKVVAALGLGKYGSSVVRADSPTIRGMINKVSHLVTVVEDKSAQPKEKPVKKAAQPKK' A
#
# COMPACT_ATOMS: atom_id res chain seq x y z
N MET A 1 -3.41 -8.83 8.56
CA MET A 1 -3.21 -8.09 7.29
C MET A 1 -3.53 -6.63 7.53
N LEU A 2 -3.03 -5.71 6.70
CA LEU A 2 -3.36 -4.29 6.79
C LEU A 2 -4.33 -3.92 5.67
N LYS A 3 -5.53 -3.45 6.04
CA LYS A 3 -6.47 -2.84 5.10
C LYS A 3 -6.23 -1.34 5.08
N ILE A 4 -5.79 -0.85 3.94
CA ILE A 4 -5.42 0.55 3.73
C ILE A 4 -6.52 1.19 2.90
N THR A 5 -7.12 2.28 3.37
CA THR A 5 -8.18 3.02 2.67
C THR A 5 -7.74 4.46 2.42
N LEU A 6 -7.92 4.96 1.20
CA LEU A 6 -7.62 6.36 0.87
C LEU A 6 -8.80 7.27 1.27
N THR A 7 -8.65 8.03 2.35
CA THR A 7 -9.71 8.89 2.91
C THR A 7 -9.57 10.36 2.53
N LYS A 8 -8.41 10.78 2.02
CA LYS A 8 -8.20 12.13 1.47
C LYS A 8 -7.78 12.09 0.01
N GLY A 9 -8.26 13.07 -0.75
CA GLY A 9 -7.91 13.22 -2.16
C GLY A 9 -6.43 13.59 -2.40
N LEU A 10 -5.94 13.29 -3.60
CA LEU A 10 -4.56 13.53 -4.03
C LEU A 10 -4.32 14.92 -4.65
N ILE A 11 -5.34 15.78 -4.66
CA ILE A 11 -5.22 17.14 -5.18
C ILE A 11 -4.34 18.00 -4.27
N GLY A 12 -3.42 18.75 -4.86
CA GLY A 12 -2.42 19.55 -4.14
C GLY A 12 -1.41 18.74 -3.31
N LYS A 13 -1.31 17.42 -3.51
CA LYS A 13 -0.30 16.57 -2.85
C LYS A 13 0.96 16.47 -3.69
N THR A 14 2.10 16.26 -3.03
CA THR A 14 3.39 16.17 -3.72
C THR A 14 3.43 14.96 -4.64
N GLU A 15 4.24 15.03 -5.70
CA GLU A 15 4.39 13.92 -6.65
C GLU A 15 4.86 12.64 -5.96
N THR A 16 5.75 12.77 -4.97
CA THR A 16 6.22 11.64 -4.14
C THR A 16 5.08 10.96 -3.40
N GLN A 17 4.16 11.72 -2.81
CA GLN A 17 2.99 11.14 -2.14
C GLN A 17 2.08 10.41 -3.14
N ARG A 18 1.85 10.99 -4.32
CA ARG A 18 1.07 10.35 -5.39
C ARG A 18 1.69 9.03 -5.83
N LYS A 19 3.01 8.98 -6.01
CA LYS A 19 3.75 7.75 -6.35
C LYS A 19 3.63 6.68 -5.26
N VAL A 20 3.71 7.07 -3.99
CA VAL A 20 3.54 6.13 -2.86
C VAL A 20 2.12 5.56 -2.83
N VAL A 21 1.10 6.42 -2.96
CA VAL A 21 -0.31 5.99 -2.97
C VAL A 21 -0.60 5.07 -4.17
N ALA A 22 -0.09 5.40 -5.35
CA ALA A 22 -0.18 4.56 -6.54
C ALA A 22 0.53 3.21 -6.35
N ALA A 23 1.73 3.20 -5.75
CA ALA A 23 2.50 1.97 -5.47
C ALA A 23 1.80 1.05 -4.46
N LEU A 24 1.05 1.61 -3.51
CA LEU A 24 0.19 0.83 -2.60
C LEU A 24 -1.00 0.19 -3.35
N GLY A 25 -1.37 0.72 -4.53
CA GLY A 25 -2.48 0.26 -5.36
C GLY A 25 -3.76 1.08 -5.17
N LEU A 26 -3.66 2.27 -4.58
CA LEU A 26 -4.80 3.15 -4.31
C LEU A 26 -4.93 4.16 -5.47
N GLY A 27 -5.96 3.99 -6.30
CA GLY A 27 -6.18 4.84 -7.48
C GLY A 27 -7.34 5.84 -7.32
N LYS A 28 -8.41 5.41 -6.65
CA LYS A 28 -9.63 6.22 -6.48
C LYS A 28 -9.81 6.63 -5.01
N TYR A 29 -10.42 7.78 -4.80
CA TYR A 29 -10.88 8.20 -3.48
C TYR A 29 -11.81 7.13 -2.89
N GLY A 30 -11.62 6.78 -1.61
CA GLY A 30 -12.39 5.72 -0.95
C GLY A 30 -12.01 4.29 -1.36
N SER A 31 -11.04 4.09 -2.26
CA SER A 31 -10.56 2.74 -2.56
C SER A 31 -9.81 2.14 -1.36
N SER A 32 -9.96 0.83 -1.17
CA SER A 32 -9.27 0.09 -0.13
C SER A 32 -8.49 -1.09 -0.73
N VAL A 33 -7.31 -1.36 -0.18
CA VAL A 33 -6.43 -2.46 -0.60
C VAL A 33 -5.92 -3.17 0.63
N VAL A 34 -5.91 -4.50 0.58
CA VAL A 34 -5.37 -5.34 1.65
C VAL A 34 -3.94 -5.73 1.29
N ARG A 35 -3.00 -5.48 2.21
CA ARG A 35 -1.59 -5.85 2.06
C ARG A 35 -1.10 -6.66 3.26
N ALA A 36 -0.05 -7.44 3.01
CA ALA A 36 0.70 -8.07 4.07
C ALA A 36 1.39 -7.01 4.94
N ASP A 37 1.48 -7.31 6.23
CA ASP A 37 2.22 -6.46 7.15
C ASP A 37 3.71 -6.68 6.94
N SER A 38 4.39 -5.66 6.44
CA SER A 38 5.82 -5.68 6.13
C SER A 38 6.41 -4.32 6.49
N PRO A 39 7.64 -4.25 7.01
CA PRO A 39 8.29 -2.99 7.35
C PRO A 39 8.34 -2.01 6.16
N THR A 40 8.46 -2.52 4.94
CA THR A 40 8.41 -1.69 3.71
C THR A 40 7.04 -1.03 3.53
N ILE A 41 5.95 -1.78 3.72
CA ILE A 41 4.58 -1.26 3.60
C ILE A 41 4.29 -0.27 4.73
N ARG A 42 4.73 -0.56 5.96
CA ARG A 42 4.63 0.38 7.09
C ARG A 42 5.39 1.68 6.80
N GLY A 43 6.58 1.61 6.23
CA GLY A 43 7.35 2.79 5.83
C GLY A 43 6.64 3.64 4.77
N MET A 44 6.02 2.99 3.78
CA MET A 44 5.18 3.66 2.79
C MET A 44 3.96 4.35 3.43
N ILE A 45 3.23 3.64 4.30
CA ILE A 45 2.08 4.16 5.03
C ILE A 45 2.48 5.38 5.86
N ASN A 46 3.60 5.33 6.59
CA ASN A 46 4.07 6.43 7.43
C ASN A 46 4.30 7.73 6.64
N LYS A 47 4.77 7.64 5.39
CA LYS A 47 4.93 8.82 4.50
C LYS A 47 3.60 9.47 4.11
N VAL A 48 2.50 8.71 4.12
CA VAL A 48 1.17 9.16 3.68
C VAL A 48 0.11 8.98 4.77
N SER A 49 0.52 8.91 6.04
CA SER A 49 -0.33 8.56 7.19
C SER A 49 -1.57 9.44 7.34
N HIS A 50 -1.48 10.71 6.94
CA HIS A 50 -2.58 11.67 6.99
C HIS A 50 -3.57 11.56 5.81
N LEU A 51 -3.25 10.76 4.78
CA LEU A 51 -4.10 10.51 3.60
C LEU A 51 -4.84 9.18 3.67
N VAL A 52 -4.31 8.24 4.44
CA VAL A 52 -4.80 6.86 4.49
C VAL A 52 -5.26 6.49 5.89
N THR A 53 -6.30 5.68 5.96
CA THR A 53 -6.74 5.03 7.19
C THR A 53 -6.36 3.56 7.11
N VAL A 54 -5.70 3.06 8.14
CA VAL A 54 -5.25 1.66 8.23
C VAL A 54 -6.10 0.95 9.28
N VAL A 55 -6.67 -0.18 8.90
CA VAL A 55 -7.39 -1.09 9.79
C VAL A 55 -6.61 -2.40 9.85
N GLU A 56 -6.37 -2.87 11.06
CA GLU A 56 -5.74 -4.16 11.30
C GLU A 56 -6.79 -5.27 11.20
N ASP A 57 -6.85 -5.94 10.06
CA ASP A 57 -7.66 -7.15 9.90
C ASP A 57 -6.89 -8.32 10.52
N LYS A 58 -7.26 -8.68 11.76
CA LYS A 58 -6.71 -9.82 12.53
C LYS A 58 -7.33 -11.17 12.14
N SER A 59 -8.23 -11.19 11.17
CA SER A 59 -8.93 -12.40 10.75
C SER A 59 -8.30 -12.98 9.48
N ALA A 60 -7.72 -14.17 9.64
CA ALA A 60 -7.24 -15.10 8.62
C ALA A 60 -5.78 -14.96 8.11
N GLN A 61 -5.13 -16.12 8.23
CA GLN A 61 -3.76 -16.51 7.90
C GLN A 61 -3.50 -16.46 6.36
N PRO A 62 -2.23 -16.56 5.92
CA PRO A 62 -1.74 -15.96 4.69
C PRO A 62 -2.25 -16.70 3.45
N LYS A 63 -3.03 -16.02 2.59
CA LYS A 63 -3.11 -16.40 1.18
C LYS A 63 -1.92 -15.77 0.47
N GLU A 64 -0.80 -16.47 0.57
CA GLU A 64 0.37 -16.26 -0.28
C GLU A 64 -0.09 -16.34 -1.75
N LYS A 65 -0.07 -15.21 -2.47
CA LYS A 65 -0.04 -15.23 -3.93
C LYS A 65 1.41 -15.04 -4.35
N PRO A 66 1.93 -15.93 -5.19
CA PRO A 66 3.36 -16.17 -5.34
C PRO A 66 4.06 -14.93 -5.86
N VAL A 67 5.23 -14.70 -5.30
CA VAL A 67 6.28 -13.83 -5.83
C VAL A 67 6.47 -14.20 -7.30
N LYS A 68 6.02 -13.37 -8.24
CA LYS A 68 6.55 -13.40 -9.61
C LYS A 68 7.97 -12.84 -9.53
N LYS A 69 8.89 -13.71 -9.15
CA LYS A 69 10.33 -13.58 -9.39
C LYS A 69 10.49 -13.71 -10.91
N ALA A 70 10.49 -12.59 -11.61
CA ALA A 70 11.13 -12.49 -12.93
C ALA A 70 12.46 -11.79 -12.67
N ALA A 71 13.47 -12.59 -12.30
CA ALA A 71 14.60 -12.89 -13.18
C ALA A 71 15.57 -11.69 -13.27
N GLN A 72 16.55 -11.70 -12.37
CA GLN A 72 17.88 -11.23 -12.75
C GLN A 72 18.41 -12.14 -13.86
N PRO A 73 19.17 -11.60 -14.81
CA PRO A 73 20.48 -12.18 -15.03
C PRO A 73 21.55 -11.13 -14.80
N LYS A 74 22.51 -11.51 -13.95
CA LYS A 74 23.86 -10.95 -13.94
C LYS A 74 24.61 -11.52 -15.14
N LYS A 75 25.06 -10.67 -16.07
CA LYS A 75 26.46 -10.51 -16.51
C LYS A 75 26.52 -9.38 -17.53
#